data_AF-A0A1M4ZWH8-F1
#
_entry.id   AF-A0A1M4ZWH8-F1
#
_cell.length_a   1.000
_cell.length_b   1.000
_cell.length_c   1.000
_cell.angle_alpha   90.00
_cell.angle_beta   90.00
_cell.angle_gamma   90.00
#
_symmetry.space_group_name_H-M   'P 1'
#
loop_
_entity.id
_entity.type
_entity.pdbx_description
1 polymer ?
#
loop_
_entity_poly.entity_id
_entity_poly.type
_entity_poly.pdbx_seq_one_letter_code
_entity_poly.pdbx_strand_id
1 'polypeptide(L)' 'MTGAQFAEWVQEKFDSCNIHDEIETSKVIVEVMKKFFSLGKEEEQKN' A
#
# COMPACT_ATOMS: atom_id res chain seq x y z
N MET A 1 11.89 0.28 -0.61
CA MET A 1 11.14 0.81 0.55
C MET A 1 11.31 -0.21 1.66
N THR A 2 11.71 0.20 2.86
CA THR A 2 11.76 -0.72 4.01
C THR A 2 10.34 -1.03 4.51
N GLY A 3 10.17 -2.09 5.31
CA GLY A 3 8.86 -2.40 5.90
C GLY A 3 8.27 -1.25 6.73
N ALA A 4 9.12 -0.52 7.47
CA ALA A 4 8.69 0.66 8.25
C ALA A 4 8.20 1.81 7.35
N GLN A 5 8.93 2.10 6.27
CA GLN A 5 8.51 3.11 5.28
C GLN A 5 7.21 2.72 4.56
N PHE A 6 7.00 1.42 4.34
CA PHE A 6 5.74 0.93 3.78
C PHE A 6 4.57 1.13 4.73
N ALA A 7 4.74 0.80 6.02
CA ALA A 7 3.69 0.98 7.02
C ALA A 7 3.28 2.46 7.17
N GLU A 8 4.26 3.37 7.22
CA GLU A 8 4.01 4.81 7.27
C GLU A 8 3.23 5.30 6.05
N TRP A 9 3.65 4.88 4.85
CA TRP A 9 2.94 5.22 3.60
C TRP A 9 1.51 4.65 3.55
N VAL A 10 1.29 3.42 4.03
CA VAL A 10 -0.06 2.85 4.13
C VAL A 10 -0.92 3.71 5.05
N GLN A 11 -0.38 4.13 6.19
CA GLN A 11 -1.10 4.93 7.15
C GLN A 11 -1.49 6.29 6.57
N GLU A 12 -0.56 7.00 5.90
CA GLU A 12 -0.87 8.26 5.21
C GLU A 12 -2.00 8.10 4.17
N LYS A 13 -2.02 6.97 3.45
CA LYS A 13 -3.08 6.69 2.47
C LYS A 13 -4.44 6.55 3.12
N PHE A 14 -4.54 5.80 4.21
CA PHE A 14 -5.79 5.63 4.93
C PHE A 14 -6.22 6.89 5.69
N ASP A 15 -5.30 7.69 6.22
CA ASP A 15 -5.60 8.96 6.88
C ASP A 15 -6.20 9.99 5.91
N SER A 16 -5.79 9.93 4.63
CA SER A 16 -6.36 10.77 3.56
C SER A 16 -7.65 10.22 2.94
N CYS A 17 -8.04 8.99 3.29
CA CYS A 17 -9.17 8.28 2.70
C CYS A 17 -10.45 8.57 3.48
N ASN A 18 -11.56 8.84 2.78
CA ASN A 18 -12.88 8.77 3.40
C ASN A 18 -13.28 7.30 3.59
N ILE A 19 -13.02 6.75 4.77
CA ILE A 19 -13.31 5.35 5.09
C ILE A 19 -14.80 4.97 5.03
N HIS A 20 -15.70 5.96 5.01
CA HIS A 20 -17.14 5.74 4.85
C HIS A 20 -17.56 5.64 3.38
N ASP A 21 -16.69 5.99 2.44
CA ASP A 21 -16.85 5.71 1.01
C ASP A 21 -16.20 4.36 0.69
N GLU A 22 -17.06 3.35 0.49
CA GLU A 22 -16.64 1.98 0.19
C GLU A 22 -15.82 1.89 -1.11
N ILE A 23 -16.15 2.70 -2.12
CA ILE A 23 -15.47 2.67 -3.42
C ILE A 23 -14.08 3.26 -3.29
N GLU A 24 -13.94 4.38 -2.58
CA GLU A 24 -12.66 5.01 -2.28
C GLU A 24 -11.76 4.07 -1.46
N THR A 25 -12.31 3.52 -0.38
CA THR A 25 -11.60 2.59 0.50
C THR A 25 -11.11 1.36 -0.25
N SER A 26 -11.95 0.78 -1.12
CA SER A 26 -11.57 -0.36 -1.97
C SER A 26 -10.42 -0.02 -2.90
N LYS A 27 -10.37 1.20 -3.47
CA LYS A 27 -9.26 1.64 -4.32
C LYS A 27 -7.96 1.76 -3.53
N VAL A 28 -8.01 2.33 -2.32
CA VAL A 28 -6.84 2.46 -1.45
C VAL A 28 -6.28 1.08 -1.09
N ILE A 29 -7.13 0.12 -0.70
CA ILE A 29 -6.70 -1.27 -0.42
C ILE A 29 -6.01 -1.90 -1.64
N VAL A 30 -6.59 -1.75 -2.83
CA VAL A 30 -6.00 -2.29 -4.07
C VAL A 30 -4.64 -1.64 -4.36
N GLU A 31 -4.50 -0.33 -4.14
CA GLU A 31 -3.23 0.39 -4.29
C GLU A 31 -2.16 -0.17 -3.34
N VAL A 32 -2.52 -0.34 -2.06
CA VAL A 32 -1.63 -0.90 -1.02
C VAL A 32 -1.16 -2.30 -1.39
N MET A 33 -2.08 -3.19 -1.81
CA MET A 33 -1.74 -4.56 -2.17
C MET A 33 -0.83 -4.61 -3.40
N LYS A 34 -1.12 -3.81 -4.44
CA LYS A 34 -0.25 -3.73 -5.63
C LYS A 34 1.16 -3.30 -5.26
N LYS A 35 1.30 -2.32 -4.37
CA LYS A 35 2.61 -1.83 -3.91
C LYS A 35 3.34 -2.88 -3.09
N PHE A 36 2.65 -3.61 -2.21
CA PHE A 36 3.24 -4.70 -1.44
C PHE A 36 3.81 -5.80 -2.35
N PHE A 37 3.04 -6.27 -3.32
CA PHE A 37 3.50 -7.30 -4.25
C PHE A 37 4.60 -6.82 -5.20
N SER A 38 4.64 -5.53 -5.57
CA SER A 38 5.73 -5.01 -6.39
C SER A 38 7.06 -5.01 -5.61
N LEU A 39 7.02 -4.66 -4.32
CA LEU A 39 8.20 -4.69 -3.46
C LEU A 39 8.76 -6.12 -3.30
N GLY A 40 7.90 -7.12 -3.10
CA GLY A 40 8.33 -8.52 -3.03
C GLY A 40 8.97 -9.04 -4.33
N LYS A 41 8.44 -8.63 -5.49
CA LYS A 41 9.03 -8.98 -6.80
C LYS A 41 10.38 -8.31 -7.05
N GLU A 42 10.57 -7.08 -6.58
CA GLU A 42 11.85 -6.38 -6.68
C GLU A 42 12.93 -7.03 -5.80
N GLU A 43 12.55 -7.62 -4.66
CA GLU A 43 13.46 -8.39 -3.81
C GLU A 43 13.82 -9.74 -4.43
N GLU A 44 12.86 -10.41 -5.08
CA GLU A 44 13.06 -11.70 -5.75
C GLU A 44 13.95 -11.59 -7.01
N GLN A 45 13.92 -10.45 -7.72
CA GLN A 45 14.79 -10.19 -8.89
C GLN A 45 16.21 -9.72 -8.54
N LYS A 46 16.49 -9.37 -7.27
CA LYS A 46 17.81 -8.90 -6.82
C LYS A 46 18.67 -9.99 -6.16
N ASN A 47 18.13 -11.19 -5.98
CA ASN A 47 18.83 -12.38 -5.49
C ASN A 47 19.12 -13.34 -6.65
#